data_AF-G8R2G4-F1
#
_entry.id   AF-G8R2G4-F1
#
_cell.length_a   1.000
_cell.length_b   1.000
_cell.length_c   1.000
_cell.angle_alpha   90.00
_cell.angle_beta   90.00
_cell.angle_gamma   90.00
#
_symmetry.space_group_name_H-M   'P 1'
#
loop_
_entity.id
_entity.type
_entity.pdbx_description
1 polymer ?
#
loop_
_entity_poly.entity_id
_entity_poly.type
_entity_poly.pdbx_seq_one_letter_code
_entity_poly.pdbx_strand_id
1 'polypeptide(L)'
;MMEELIFSHLPNWLIVGTLFISECFTGILPPDMFILWAKTFKHPYLVVFILALSSYIGGIVSWTIGTRLHHLKRVKRWVDGKFAEQFKIFRKYGGLVIFISALTPLPFSPISVVAGMVDYPFGKYLLVALSRFLRFFLYAYVFYQVL
;
A
#
# COMPACT_ATOMS: atom_id res chain seq x y z
N MET A 1 -23.21 10.50 -4.57
CA MET A 1 -24.57 10.08 -4.17
C MET A 1 -24.64 8.61 -3.73
N MET A 2 -24.08 7.64 -4.47
CA MET A 2 -24.07 6.22 -4.03
C MET A 2 -23.00 5.91 -2.97
N GLU A 3 -21.91 6.70 -2.92
CA GLU A 3 -20.78 6.50 -2.01
C GLU A 3 -21.07 6.93 -0.56
N GLU A 4 -21.76 8.05 -0.35
CA GLU A 4 -22.18 8.51 0.99
C GLU A 4 -23.14 7.54 1.69
N LEU A 5 -23.94 6.78 0.92
CA LEU A 5 -24.89 5.80 1.45
C LEU A 5 -24.20 4.55 2.01
N ILE A 6 -23.02 4.19 1.50
CA ILE A 6 -22.26 3.01 1.97
C ILE A 6 -21.54 3.37 3.27
N PHE A 7 -20.97 4.58 3.37
CA PHE A 7 -20.19 5.00 4.53
C PHE A 7 -21.05 5.46 5.72
N SER A 8 -22.33 5.77 5.53
CA SER A 8 -23.23 6.19 6.61
C SER A 8 -23.74 5.03 7.48
N HIS A 9 -23.72 3.79 6.97
CA HIS A 9 -24.22 2.60 7.67
C HIS A 9 -23.13 1.66 8.19
N LEU A 10 -21.87 1.86 7.78
CA LEU A 10 -20.76 1.01 8.22
C LEU A 10 -20.01 1.66 9.39
N PRO A 11 -19.65 0.89 10.43
CA PRO A 11 -18.88 1.45 11.53
C PRO A 11 -17.45 1.79 11.07
N ASN A 12 -16.90 2.90 11.56
CA ASN A 12 -15.61 3.46 11.11
C ASN A 12 -14.45 2.45 11.11
N TRP A 13 -14.40 1.54 12.07
CA TRP A 13 -13.36 0.49 12.16
C TRP A 13 -13.43 -0.51 11.01
N LEU A 14 -14.63 -0.78 10.48
CA LEU A 14 -14.83 -1.69 9.37
C LEU A 14 -14.36 -1.05 8.05
N ILE A 15 -14.54 0.26 7.89
CA ILE A 15 -14.03 1.02 6.73
C ILE A 15 -12.50 1.02 6.70
N VAL A 16 -11.86 1.25 7.85
CA VAL A 16 -10.40 1.14 7.96
C VAL A 16 -9.94 -0.31 7.77
N GLY A 17 -10.71 -1.29 8.27
CA GLY A 17 -10.45 -2.71 8.10
C GLY A 17 -10.53 -3.17 6.64
N THR A 18 -11.50 -2.69 5.86
CA THR A 18 -11.63 -3.04 4.43
C THR A 18 -10.50 -2.43 3.61
N LEU A 19 -10.10 -1.19 3.90
CA LEU A 19 -8.87 -0.60 3.34
C LEU A 19 -7.66 -1.47 3.68
N PHE A 20 -7.49 -1.82 4.96
CA PHE A 20 -6.34 -2.60 5.41
C PHE A 20 -6.27 -3.98 4.74
N ILE A 21 -7.41 -4.69 4.67
CA ILE A 21 -7.49 -5.99 4.00
C ILE A 21 -7.22 -5.83 2.50
N SER A 22 -7.83 -4.85 1.84
CA SER A 22 -7.53 -4.55 0.43
C SER A 22 -6.05 -4.26 0.23
N GLU A 23 -5.44 -3.46 1.09
CA GLU A 23 -4.01 -3.16 1.07
C GLU A 23 -3.12 -4.35 1.40
N CYS A 24 -3.60 -5.38 2.10
CA CYS A 24 -2.82 -6.60 2.32
C CYS A 24 -2.85 -7.55 1.10
N PHE A 25 -3.96 -7.57 0.34
CA PHE A 25 -4.16 -8.59 -0.70
C PHE A 25 -4.07 -8.07 -2.14
N THR A 26 -4.60 -6.88 -2.43
CA THR A 26 -4.83 -6.45 -3.83
C THR A 26 -4.28 -5.05 -4.11
N GLY A 27 -4.36 -4.12 -3.16
CA GLY A 27 -4.05 -2.71 -3.39
C GLY A 27 -4.93 -2.06 -4.48
N ILE A 28 -6.09 -2.66 -4.78
CA ILE A 28 -6.97 -2.23 -5.89
C ILE A 28 -7.90 -1.09 -5.45
N LEU A 29 -8.30 -1.03 -4.18
CA LEU A 29 -9.18 0.05 -3.74
C LEU A 29 -8.46 1.40 -3.84
N PRO A 30 -9.02 2.37 -4.58
CA PRO A 30 -8.43 3.70 -4.68
C PRO A 30 -8.40 4.36 -3.30
N PRO A 31 -7.23 4.78 -2.79
CA PRO A 31 -7.12 5.49 -1.52
C PRO A 31 -7.88 6.83 -1.54
N ASP A 32 -8.19 7.34 -2.73
CA ASP A 32 -8.99 8.55 -2.98
C ASP A 32 -10.34 8.53 -2.27
N MET A 33 -11.06 7.40 -2.31
CA MET A 33 -12.38 7.27 -1.67
C MET A 33 -12.29 7.45 -0.15
N PHE A 34 -11.24 6.91 0.47
CA PHE A 34 -11.04 6.99 1.91
C PHE A 34 -10.57 8.37 2.36
N ILE A 35 -9.80 9.07 1.52
CA ILE A 35 -9.37 10.45 1.77
C ILE A 35 -10.56 11.42 1.69
N LEU A 36 -11.48 11.22 0.74
CA LEU A 36 -12.73 11.97 0.66
C LEU A 36 -13.61 11.69 1.89
N TRP A 37 -13.75 10.43 2.29
CA TRP A 37 -14.45 10.06 3.52
C TRP A 37 -13.83 10.73 4.76
N ALA A 38 -12.50 10.81 4.84
CA ALA A 38 -11.81 11.49 5.94
C ALA A 38 -12.18 12.98 6.07
N LYS A 39 -12.59 13.65 4.99
CA LYS A 39 -13.06 15.05 5.00
C LYS A 39 -14.30 15.27 5.89
N THR A 40 -15.10 14.23 6.10
CA THR A 40 -16.34 14.31 6.90
C THR A 40 -16.09 14.45 8.41
N PHE A 41 -14.86 14.22 8.87
CA PHE A 41 -14.48 14.28 10.28
C PHE A 41 -14.03 15.68 10.71
N LYS A 42 -14.16 15.97 12.01
CA LYS A 42 -13.69 17.22 12.63
C LYS A 42 -12.18 17.47 12.44
N HIS A 43 -11.39 16.40 12.35
CA HIS A 43 -9.93 16.44 12.16
C HIS A 43 -9.52 15.56 10.98
N PRO A 44 -9.70 16.03 9.72
CA PRO A 44 -9.58 15.18 8.54
C PRO A 44 -8.14 14.71 8.28
N TYR A 45 -7.14 15.57 8.49
CA TYR A 45 -5.73 15.21 8.36
C TYR A 45 -5.27 14.13 9.35
N LEU A 46 -5.88 14.06 10.53
CA LEU A 46 -5.59 13.00 11.51
C LEU A 46 -6.12 11.66 11.00
N VAL A 47 -7.31 11.63 10.40
CA VAL A 47 -7.86 10.42 9.78
C VAL A 47 -7.03 9.99 8.58
N VAL A 48 -6.57 10.92 7.73
CA VAL A 48 -5.64 10.63 6.63
C VAL A 48 -4.33 10.03 7.14
N PHE A 49 -3.79 10.53 8.25
CA PHE A 49 -2.61 9.95 8.88
C PHE A 49 -2.84 8.50 9.33
N ILE A 50 -3.99 8.21 9.97
CA ILE A 50 -4.35 6.84 10.37
C ILE A 50 -4.48 5.92 9.15
N LEU A 51 -5.12 6.40 8.07
CA LEU A 51 -5.24 5.65 6.82
C LEU A 51 -3.88 5.36 6.19
N ALA A 52 -3.01 6.37 6.11
CA ALA A 52 -1.65 6.21 5.61
C ALA A 52 -0.83 5.23 6.46
N LEU A 53 -0.95 5.31 7.79
CA LEU A 53 -0.29 4.40 8.73
C LEU A 53 -0.78 2.96 8.57
N SER A 54 -2.09 2.75 8.48
CA SER A 54 -2.70 1.45 8.20
C SER A 54 -2.17 0.85 6.90
N SER A 55 -2.11 1.68 5.85
CA SER A 55 -1.59 1.32 4.53
C SER A 55 -0.09 0.99 4.54
N TYR A 56 0.69 1.70 5.35
CA TYR A 56 2.12 1.45 5.57
C TYR A 56 2.36 0.11 6.30
N ILE A 57 1.58 -0.16 7.35
CA ILE A 57 1.62 -1.43 8.09
C ILE A 57 1.22 -2.59 7.19
N GLY A 58 0.18 -2.43 6.35
CA GLY A 58 -0.21 -3.42 5.35
C GLY A 58 0.94 -3.78 4.41
N GLY A 59 1.71 -2.78 3.98
CA GLY A 59 2.96 -2.98 3.24
C GLY A 59 4.00 -3.84 3.94
N ILE A 60 4.26 -3.55 5.22
CA ILE A 60 5.20 -4.32 6.06
C ILE A 60 4.76 -5.78 6.16
N VAL A 61 3.45 -6.01 6.36
CA VAL A 61 2.88 -7.36 6.39
C VAL A 61 3.08 -8.05 5.04
N SER A 62 2.78 -7.38 3.93
CA SER A 62 2.99 -7.91 2.57
C SER A 62 4.47 -8.22 2.28
N TRP A 63 5.40 -7.37 2.71
CA TRP A 63 6.84 -7.63 2.61
C TRP A 63 7.22 -8.91 3.37
N THR A 64 6.73 -9.05 4.60
CA THR A 64 6.99 -10.24 5.44
C THR A 64 6.40 -11.50 4.81
N ILE A 65 5.19 -11.41 4.25
CA ILE A 65 4.56 -12.51 3.51
C ILE A 65 5.42 -12.90 2.30
N GLY A 66 5.91 -11.93 1.53
CA GLY A 66 6.79 -12.15 0.39
C GLY A 66 8.05 -12.95 0.75
N THR A 67 8.74 -12.55 1.82
CA THR A 67 9.91 -13.27 2.32
C THR A 67 9.57 -14.71 2.73
N ARG A 68 8.48 -14.90 3.49
CA ARG A 68 8.02 -16.24 3.90
C ARG A 68 7.63 -17.12 2.72
N LEU A 69 6.99 -16.54 1.70
CA LEU A 69 6.63 -17.26 0.48
C LEU A 69 7.89 -17.72 -0.29
N HIS A 70 8.92 -16.88 -0.38
CA HIS A 70 10.16 -17.24 -1.07
C HIS A 70 10.99 -18.30 -0.34
N HIS A 71 10.83 -18.46 0.97
CA HIS A 71 11.42 -19.58 1.71
C HIS A 71 10.85 -20.95 1.33
N LEU A 72 9.65 -21.02 0.75
CA LEU A 72 9.05 -22.27 0.31
C LEU A 72 9.71 -22.74 -0.99
N LYS A 73 10.46 -23.86 -0.94
CA LYS A 73 11.22 -24.41 -2.08
C LYS A 73 10.40 -24.58 -3.38
N ARG A 74 9.10 -24.87 -3.28
CA ARG A 74 8.20 -24.99 -4.44
C ARG A 74 7.91 -23.63 -5.08
N VAL A 75 7.59 -22.63 -4.27
CA VAL A 75 7.32 -21.25 -4.72
C VAL A 75 8.59 -20.63 -5.29
N LYS A 76 9.72 -20.75 -4.57
CA LYS A 76 11.02 -20.24 -5.02
C LYS A 76 11.37 -20.73 -6.42
N ARG A 77 11.34 -22.05 -6.67
CA ARG A 77 11.67 -22.61 -7.99
C ARG A 77 10.74 -22.12 -9.10
N TRP A 78 9.44 -21.95 -8.80
CA TRP A 78 8.48 -21.46 -9.77
C TRP A 78 8.67 -19.97 -10.08
N VAL A 79 8.83 -19.15 -9.04
CA VAL A 79 8.98 -17.70 -9.16
C VAL A 79 10.34 -17.34 -9.76
N ASP A 80 11.44 -17.93 -9.29
CA ASP A 80 12.78 -17.66 -9.82
C ASP A 80 12.92 -18.11 -11.28
N GLY A 81 12.18 -19.13 -11.71
CA GLY A 81 12.14 -19.56 -13.12
C GLY A 81 11.29 -18.66 -14.01
N LYS A 82 10.07 -18.30 -13.55
CA LYS A 82 9.11 -17.53 -14.35
C LYS A 82 9.37 -16.02 -14.36
N PHE A 83 9.91 -15.48 -13.27
CA PHE A 83 10.06 -14.04 -13.03
C PHE A 83 11.53 -13.59 -12.85
N ALA A 84 12.48 -14.36 -13.37
CA ALA A 84 13.91 -14.11 -13.23
C ALA A 84 14.32 -12.67 -13.64
N GLU A 85 13.84 -12.21 -14.78
CA GLU A 85 14.21 -10.89 -15.34
C GLU A 85 13.62 -9.75 -14.50
N GLN A 86 12.37 -9.87 -14.06
CA GLN A 86 11.71 -8.91 -13.17
C GLN A 86 12.47 -8.83 -11.84
N PHE A 87 12.93 -9.97 -11.31
CA PHE A 87 13.69 -10.03 -10.06
C PHE A 87 15.09 -9.41 -10.22
N LYS A 88 15.75 -9.57 -11.36
CA LYS A 88 17.02 -8.88 -11.65
C LYS A 88 16.84 -7.36 -11.66
N ILE A 89 15.80 -6.87 -12.35
CA ILE A 89 15.47 -5.44 -12.40
C ILE A 89 15.17 -4.93 -10.98
N PHE A 90 14.35 -5.66 -10.21
CA PHE A 90 14.01 -5.28 -8.85
C PHE A 90 15.22 -5.28 -7.92
N ARG A 91 16.14 -6.23 -8.03
CA ARG A 91 17.37 -6.24 -7.23
C ARG A 91 18.25 -5.02 -7.52
N LYS A 92 18.28 -4.53 -8.76
CA LYS A 92 19.05 -3.36 -9.17
C LYS A 92 18.37 -2.03 -8.83
N TYR A 93 17.05 -1.93 -9.04
CA TYR A 93 16.28 -0.69 -8.94
C TYR A 93 15.18 -0.71 -7.86
N GLY A 94 15.20 -1.68 -6.94
CA GLY A 94 14.08 -1.97 -6.04
C GLY A 94 13.58 -0.78 -5.23
N GLY A 95 14.50 0.07 -4.74
CA GLY A 95 14.10 1.29 -4.04
C GLY A 95 13.31 2.25 -4.92
N LEU A 96 13.69 2.42 -6.19
CA LEU A 96 12.98 3.27 -7.14
C LEU A 96 11.64 2.65 -7.54
N VAL A 97 11.58 1.33 -7.73
CA VAL A 97 10.32 0.61 -8.03
C VAL A 97 9.32 0.75 -6.88
N ILE A 98 9.77 0.55 -5.63
CA ILE A 98 8.94 0.72 -4.43
C ILE A 98 8.48 2.18 -4.34
N PHE A 99 9.38 3.14 -4.51
CA PHE A 99 9.06 4.57 -4.43
C PHE A 99 7.99 4.97 -5.45
N ILE A 100 8.16 4.59 -6.72
CA ILE A 100 7.20 4.87 -7.79
C ILE A 100 5.87 4.22 -7.46
N SER A 101 5.85 2.94 -7.05
CA SER A 101 4.61 2.25 -6.71
C SER A 101 3.86 2.88 -5.53
N ALA A 102 4.58 3.45 -4.57
CA ALA A 102 3.98 4.10 -3.42
C ALA A 102 3.38 5.48 -3.76
N LEU A 103 3.95 6.18 -4.74
CA LEU A 103 3.52 7.52 -5.14
C LEU A 103 2.45 7.49 -6.25
N THR A 104 2.53 6.54 -7.15
CA THR A 104 1.58 6.35 -8.26
C THR A 104 0.34 5.56 -7.80
N PRO A 105 -0.78 5.59 -8.55
CA PRO A 105 -1.94 4.72 -8.30
C PRO A 105 -1.68 3.22 -8.56
N LEU A 106 -0.42 2.82 -8.71
CA LEU A 106 -0.03 1.41 -8.79
C LEU A 106 -0.26 0.71 -7.44
N PRO A 107 -0.56 -0.59 -7.45
CA PRO A 107 -0.81 -1.35 -6.24
C PRO A 107 0.51 -1.54 -5.48
N PHE A 108 0.62 -0.90 -4.32
CA PHE A 108 1.82 -0.97 -3.47
C PHE A 108 2.02 -2.35 -2.84
N SER A 109 0.94 -3.05 -2.54
CA SER A 109 0.98 -4.34 -1.85
C SER A 109 1.68 -5.46 -2.63
N PRO A 110 1.34 -5.73 -3.90
CA PRO A 110 2.09 -6.67 -4.72
C PRO A 110 3.58 -6.32 -4.84
N ILE A 111 3.91 -5.03 -4.97
CA ILE A 111 5.30 -4.57 -5.03
C ILE A 111 6.03 -4.84 -3.71
N SER A 112 5.35 -4.70 -2.58
CA SER A 112 5.88 -5.03 -1.26
C SER A 112 6.11 -6.54 -1.10
N VAL A 113 5.20 -7.39 -1.59
CA VAL A 113 5.40 -8.85 -1.65
C VAL A 113 6.63 -9.20 -2.49
N VAL A 114 6.75 -8.61 -3.68
CA VAL A 114 7.93 -8.83 -4.55
C VAL A 114 9.22 -8.36 -3.88
N ALA A 115 9.19 -7.19 -3.21
CA ALA A 115 10.33 -6.70 -2.44
C ALA A 115 10.75 -7.69 -1.34
N GLY A 116 9.79 -8.32 -0.67
CA GLY A 116 10.04 -9.39 0.30
C GLY A 116 10.61 -10.64 -0.35
N MET A 117 10.09 -11.06 -1.51
CA MET A 117 10.55 -12.24 -2.24
C MET A 117 11.99 -12.12 -2.76
N VAL A 118 12.45 -10.91 -3.09
CA VAL A 118 13.83 -10.69 -3.53
C VAL A 118 14.81 -10.40 -2.37
N ASP A 119 14.36 -10.52 -1.13
CA ASP A 119 15.10 -10.15 0.08
C ASP A 119 15.62 -8.71 0.05
N TYR A 120 14.78 -7.76 -0.39
CA TYR A 120 15.14 -6.34 -0.37
C TYR A 120 15.35 -5.88 1.08
N PRO A 121 16.43 -5.15 1.41
CA PRO A 121 16.78 -4.82 2.80
C PRO A 121 15.64 -4.12 3.54
N PHE A 122 15.18 -4.71 4.64
CA PHE A 122 14.00 -4.24 5.38
C PHE A 122 14.09 -2.77 5.78
N GLY A 123 15.23 -2.32 6.31
CA GLY A 123 15.42 -0.90 6.67
C GLY A 123 15.29 0.05 5.49
N LYS A 124 15.80 -0.33 4.30
CA LYS A 124 15.64 0.47 3.08
C LYS A 124 14.19 0.45 2.60
N TYR A 125 13.52 -0.70 2.69
CA TYR A 125 12.10 -0.82 2.37
C TYR A 125 11.27 0.14 3.23
N LEU A 126 11.47 0.12 4.54
CA LEU A 126 10.76 0.99 5.49
C LEU A 126 10.93 2.47 5.14
N LEU A 127 12.16 2.90 4.86
CA LEU A 127 12.46 4.29 4.49
C LEU A 127 11.77 4.69 3.19
N VAL A 128 11.84 3.85 2.15
CA VAL A 128 11.21 4.17 0.86
C VAL A 128 9.69 4.13 0.97
N ALA A 129 9.14 3.17 1.70
CA ALA A 129 7.70 3.03 1.93
C ALA A 129 7.08 4.24 2.65
N LEU A 130 7.88 5.07 3.34
CA LEU A 130 7.40 6.33 3.91
C LEU A 130 6.87 7.31 2.85
N SER A 131 7.29 7.18 1.59
CA SER A 131 6.72 7.97 0.49
C SER A 131 5.20 7.75 0.33
N ARG A 132 4.65 6.68 0.92
CA ARG A 132 3.21 6.45 1.00
C ARG A 132 2.48 7.54 1.78
N PHE A 133 3.06 8.04 2.87
CA PHE A 133 2.48 9.17 3.60
C PHE A 133 2.41 10.40 2.69
N LEU A 134 3.47 10.65 1.91
CA LEU A 134 3.48 11.77 0.97
C LEU A 134 2.32 11.70 -0.01
N ARG A 135 2.03 10.53 -0.61
CA ARG A 135 0.88 10.36 -1.51
C ARG A 135 -0.45 10.68 -0.82
N PHE A 136 -0.70 10.10 0.35
CA PHE A 136 -1.96 10.29 1.07
C PHE A 136 -2.19 11.76 1.46
N PHE A 137 -1.14 12.44 1.94
CA PHE A 137 -1.21 13.86 2.29
C PHE A 137 -1.30 14.78 1.07
N LEU A 138 -0.59 14.48 -0.03
CA LEU A 138 -0.73 15.22 -1.29
C LEU A 138 -2.17 15.14 -1.81
N TYR A 139 -2.75 13.94 -1.80
CA TYR A 139 -4.11 13.73 -2.28
C TYR A 139 -5.12 14.42 -1.36
N ALA A 140 -4.95 14.33 -0.04
CA ALA A 140 -5.78 15.08 0.91
C ALA A 140 -5.69 16.59 0.68
N TYR A 141 -4.49 17.13 0.49
CA TYR A 141 -4.31 18.56 0.20
C TYR A 141 -5.03 18.98 -1.09
N VAL A 142 -4.85 18.23 -2.18
CA VAL A 142 -5.51 18.51 -3.46
C VAL A 142 -7.02 18.41 -3.34
N PHE A 143 -7.55 17.31 -2.79
CA PHE A 143 -9.00 17.14 -2.65
C PHE A 143 -9.65 18.15 -1.70
N TYR A 144 -8.94 18.60 -0.66
CA TYR A 144 -9.51 19.56 0.30
C TYR A 144 -9.43 21.00 -0.18
N GLN A 145 -8.55 21.33 -1.13
CA GLN A 145 -8.51 22.66 -1.76
C GLN A 145 -9.41 22.77 -2.99
N VAL A 146 -9.58 21.69 -3.75
CA VAL A 146 -10.39 21.68 -4.98
C VAL A 146 -11.88 21.48 -4.68
N LEU A 147 -12.23 20.79 -3.59
CA LEU A 147 -13.60 20.40 -3.25
C LEU A 147 -14.07 21.02 -1.93
#